data_AF-A0A9E8M5U7-F1
#
_entry.id   AF-A0A9E8M5U7-F1
#
_cell.length_a   1.000
_cell.length_b   1.000
_cell.length_c   1.000
_cell.angle_alpha   90.00
_cell.angle_beta   90.00
_cell.angle_gamma   90.00
#
_symmetry.space_group_name_H-M   'P 1'
#
loop_
_entity.id
_entity.type
_entity.pdbx_description
1 polymer ?
#
loop_
_entity_poly.entity_id
_entity_poly.type
_entity_poly.pdbx_seq_one_letter_code
_entity_poly.pdbx_strand_id
1 'polypeptide(L)'
;LGGWRISGKWTSLNFNRTLRLLMSQYGHFPFFRAYLGPHPASPHTPVIQIDQPEFDVPLKQDQEQKIYAQIFREYLTYLNQLGTLLGGDPSKVQEHSSLSISITSRLFQFLRPLEQRRAQGKLFQMVTIDQLKEMAPAIDWLSCLQATFTPMSLSPSQSLVVHDVEYLKNMSQLVEEMLLKQRDFLQSHMILGLVVTLSPALDSQFQEARRKLSQKLRELTEQPPMPARPRWMKCVEETGTFFEPTLAALFVREAFGPSTRSAAMKLFTAIRDALITRLRNLPWMNEETQNMAQDKVAQLQVEMGASEWALKPELARQEYNDIQLGSSFLQSVLSCVRSLRARIVQSFLQPHPQHRWKVSPWDVNAYYSVSDHVVVFPAGLLQPPFFHPGYPRAVNFGAAGSIMAHELLHIFYQLLLPGGCLACDNHALQEAHLCLKRHYAAFPLPSRTSFNDSLTFLENAADVGGLAIALQTYSKRLLRHHGETVLPSLDLSPQQIFFRSYAQVMCRKPSPQDSHDTHSPPHLRVHGPLSSTPAFARYFRCARGALLNPSSRCQLW
;
A
#
# COMPACT_ATOMS: atom_id res chain seq x y z
N LEU A 1 6.41 15.63 28.59
CA LEU A 1 4.97 15.80 28.25
C LEU A 1 4.10 16.24 29.43
N GLY A 2 4.67 16.58 30.60
CA GLY A 2 3.88 17.03 31.76
C GLY A 2 3.35 15.91 32.65
N GLY A 3 3.52 14.65 32.24
CA GLY A 3 2.95 13.50 32.95
C GLY A 3 1.43 13.44 32.79
N TRP A 4 0.77 12.73 33.68
CA TRP A 4 -0.68 12.57 33.74
C TRP A 4 -1.11 12.26 35.17
N ARG A 5 -2.38 12.54 35.48
CA ARG A 5 -2.90 12.48 36.86
C ARG A 5 -2.91 11.06 37.46
N ILE A 6 -2.82 10.04 36.62
CA ILE A 6 -2.97 8.64 37.00
C ILE A 6 -1.76 8.12 37.80
N SER A 7 -0.54 8.52 37.44
CA SER A 7 0.71 8.07 38.10
C SER A 7 1.22 9.05 39.17
N GLY A 8 0.36 9.94 39.68
CA GLY A 8 0.62 10.83 40.82
C GLY A 8 1.49 12.07 40.56
N LYS A 9 2.48 12.02 39.65
CA LYS A 9 3.32 13.18 39.26
C LYS A 9 2.80 13.81 37.96
N TRP A 10 2.16 14.97 38.07
CA TRP A 10 1.61 15.70 36.92
C TRP A 10 1.81 17.20 37.05
N THR A 11 2.20 17.84 35.95
CA THR A 11 2.17 19.30 35.77
C THR A 11 1.25 19.59 34.59
N SER A 12 0.22 20.40 34.84
CA SER A 12 -0.76 20.75 33.82
C SER A 12 -0.12 21.61 32.74
N LEU A 13 0.38 20.99 31.67
CA LEU A 13 0.94 21.68 30.52
C LEU A 13 -0.17 22.21 29.60
N ASN A 14 0.12 23.32 28.93
CA ASN A 14 -0.73 23.85 27.86
C ASN A 14 -1.00 22.76 26.81
N PHE A 15 -2.28 22.54 26.48
CA PHE A 15 -2.72 21.51 25.54
C PHE A 15 -1.99 21.58 24.20
N ASN A 16 -1.96 22.77 23.58
CA ASN A 16 -1.28 22.98 22.30
C ASN A 16 0.23 22.73 22.40
N ARG A 17 0.86 23.02 23.54
CA ARG A 17 2.26 22.65 23.77
C ARG A 17 2.46 21.14 23.79
N THR A 18 1.58 20.38 24.46
CA THR A 18 1.66 18.92 24.49
C THR A 18 1.40 18.34 23.10
N LEU A 19 0.34 18.79 22.42
CA LEU A 19 -0.01 18.36 21.05
C LEU A 19 1.14 18.60 20.08
N ARG A 20 1.73 19.81 20.08
CA ARG A 20 2.89 20.16 19.26
C ARG A 20 4.08 19.23 19.49
N LEU A 21 4.34 18.85 20.74
CA LEU A 21 5.42 17.90 21.06
C LEU A 21 5.10 16.49 20.55
N LEU A 22 3.86 16.01 20.70
CA LEU A 22 3.42 14.72 20.18
C LEU A 22 3.61 14.64 18.66
N MET A 23 3.14 15.66 17.95
CA MET A 23 3.24 15.73 16.49
C MET A 23 4.71 15.81 16.04
N SER A 24 5.50 16.73 16.59
CA SER A 24 6.87 16.98 16.11
C SER A 24 7.90 15.95 16.59
N GLN A 25 7.81 15.49 17.84
CA GLN A 25 8.86 14.66 18.45
C GLN A 25 8.57 13.16 18.41
N TYR A 26 7.30 12.78 18.28
CA TYR A 26 6.87 11.38 18.36
C TYR A 26 6.09 10.93 17.12
N GLY A 27 5.73 11.86 16.22
CA GLY A 27 4.89 11.55 15.07
C GLY A 27 3.49 11.05 15.44
N HIS A 28 3.01 11.39 16.63
CA HIS A 28 1.69 10.99 17.09
C HIS A 28 0.67 12.12 16.90
N PHE A 29 -0.48 11.78 16.35
CA PHE A 29 -1.50 12.69 15.85
C PHE A 29 -2.87 12.32 16.43
N PRO A 30 -3.18 12.69 17.69
CA PRO A 30 -4.35 12.16 18.40
C PRO A 30 -5.71 12.64 17.87
N PHE A 31 -5.75 13.79 17.17
CA PHE A 31 -7.02 14.43 16.76
C PHE A 31 -7.17 14.65 15.25
N PHE A 32 -6.06 14.70 14.51
CA PHE A 32 -6.03 14.90 13.07
C PHE A 32 -4.66 14.53 12.54
N ARG A 33 -4.58 14.02 11.31
CA ARG A 33 -3.31 13.73 10.64
C ARG A 33 -2.87 14.94 9.83
N ALA A 34 -1.57 15.24 9.84
CA ALA A 34 -0.96 16.23 8.96
C ALA A 34 0.24 15.61 8.25
N TYR A 35 0.29 15.69 6.91
CA TYR A 35 1.34 15.09 6.10
C TYR A 35 1.59 15.89 4.81
N LEU A 36 2.77 15.72 4.21
CA LEU A 36 3.06 16.26 2.88
C LEU A 36 2.65 15.23 1.82
N GLY A 37 1.96 15.70 0.78
CA GLY A 37 1.55 14.87 -0.34
C GLY A 37 1.43 15.68 -1.63
N PRO A 38 1.22 15.02 -2.77
CA PRO A 38 1.04 15.69 -4.06
C PRO A 38 -0.23 16.55 -4.06
N HIS A 39 -0.15 17.73 -4.64
CA HIS A 39 -1.30 18.61 -4.76
C HIS A 39 -2.35 17.97 -5.69
N PRO A 40 -3.64 17.88 -5.27
CA PRO A 40 -4.66 17.16 -6.05
C PRO A 40 -4.84 17.66 -7.49
N ALA A 41 -4.65 18.97 -7.73
CA ALA A 41 -4.72 19.56 -9.07
C ALA A 41 -3.35 19.67 -9.79
N SER A 42 -2.24 19.45 -9.09
CA SER A 42 -0.89 19.54 -9.65
C SER A 42 0.01 18.51 -8.95
N PRO A 43 0.02 17.25 -9.42
CA PRO A 43 0.67 16.16 -8.68
C PRO A 43 2.18 16.34 -8.49
N HIS A 44 2.80 17.30 -9.18
CA HIS A 44 4.21 17.67 -9.05
C HIS A 44 4.49 18.72 -7.98
N THR A 45 3.46 19.34 -7.39
CA THR A 45 3.62 20.35 -6.34
C THR A 45 3.28 19.72 -4.99
N PRO A 46 4.18 19.71 -4.01
CA PRO A 46 3.84 19.24 -2.68
C PRO A 46 2.97 20.23 -1.93
N VAL A 47 2.04 19.72 -1.14
CA VAL A 47 1.18 20.53 -0.27
C VAL A 47 0.93 19.80 1.04
N ILE A 48 0.82 20.55 2.14
CA ILE A 48 0.42 20.01 3.43
C ILE A 48 -1.06 19.62 3.35
N GLN A 49 -1.36 18.39 3.71
CA GLN A 49 -2.71 17.84 3.74
C GLN A 49 -3.11 17.51 5.17
N ILE A 50 -4.34 17.88 5.53
CA ILE A 50 -4.96 17.63 6.83
C ILE A 50 -6.15 16.70 6.63
N ASP A 51 -6.17 15.59 7.35
CA ASP A 51 -7.27 14.63 7.36
C ASP A 51 -7.58 14.16 8.79
N GLN A 52 -8.62 13.34 8.90
CA GLN A 52 -8.94 12.58 10.10
C GLN A 52 -7.72 11.80 10.68
N PRO A 53 -7.67 11.55 12.00
CA PRO A 53 -6.61 10.79 12.62
C PRO A 53 -6.67 9.32 12.21
N GLU A 54 -5.58 8.61 12.48
CA GLU A 54 -5.57 7.15 12.40
C GLU A 54 -6.21 6.58 13.67
N PHE A 55 -7.19 5.70 13.48
CA PHE A 55 -7.84 4.99 14.58
C PHE A 55 -7.19 3.63 14.76
N ASP A 56 -6.76 3.32 15.99
CA ASP A 56 -6.14 2.03 16.33
C ASP A 56 -7.08 0.83 16.12
N VAL A 57 -8.38 1.10 16.10
CA VAL A 57 -9.42 0.11 15.91
C VAL A 57 -10.03 0.31 14.52
N PRO A 58 -9.97 -0.69 13.63
CA PRO A 58 -10.64 -0.62 12.33
C PRO A 58 -12.14 -0.61 12.56
N LEU A 59 -12.81 0.38 12.00
CA LEU A 59 -14.26 0.52 12.09
C LEU A 59 -14.78 0.77 10.69
N LYS A 60 -15.15 -0.31 9.97
CA LYS A 60 -15.99 -0.28 8.77
C LYS A 60 -16.25 -1.70 8.24
N GLN A 61 -17.45 -2.19 8.52
CA GLN A 61 -18.33 -3.00 7.65
C GLN A 61 -19.71 -3.08 8.32
N ASP A 62 -20.80 -3.22 7.56
CA ASP A 62 -22.15 -3.44 8.14
C ASP A 62 -22.21 -4.71 9.02
N GLN A 63 -21.30 -5.66 8.79
CA GLN A 63 -21.11 -6.84 9.64
C GLN A 63 -20.42 -6.52 10.99
N GLU A 64 -19.56 -5.50 11.06
CA GLU A 64 -18.81 -5.13 12.27
C GLU A 64 -19.66 -4.40 13.31
N GLN A 65 -20.77 -3.76 12.91
CA GLN A 65 -21.66 -3.05 13.85
C GLN A 65 -22.16 -3.96 14.99
N LYS A 66 -22.33 -5.27 14.74
CA LYS A 66 -22.77 -6.25 15.75
C LYS A 66 -21.68 -6.61 16.77
N ILE A 67 -20.40 -6.56 16.38
CA ILE A 67 -19.25 -6.92 17.24
C ILE A 67 -18.51 -5.70 17.81
N TYR A 68 -18.90 -4.50 17.40
CA TYR A 68 -18.30 -3.22 17.79
C TYR A 68 -18.18 -3.03 19.31
N ALA A 69 -19.23 -3.40 20.05
CA ALA A 69 -19.19 -3.35 21.52
C ALA A 69 -18.13 -4.28 22.12
N GLN A 70 -17.87 -5.44 21.50
CA GLN A 70 -16.85 -6.38 21.95
C GLN A 70 -15.45 -5.84 21.63
N ILE A 71 -15.25 -5.33 20.41
CA ILE A 71 -14.00 -4.69 19.99
C ILE A 71 -13.60 -3.56 20.96
N PHE A 72 -14.53 -2.68 21.32
CA PHE A 72 -14.24 -1.60 22.27
C PHE A 72 -13.93 -2.09 23.68
N ARG A 73 -14.56 -3.18 24.14
CA ARG A 73 -14.22 -3.79 25.45
C ARG A 73 -12.80 -4.34 25.47
N GLU A 74 -12.35 -4.95 24.37
CA GLU A 74 -10.98 -5.46 24.26
C GLU A 74 -9.97 -4.32 24.18
N TYR A 75 -10.28 -3.26 23.44
CA TYR A 75 -9.44 -2.06 23.39
C TYR A 75 -9.39 -1.33 24.74
N LEU A 76 -10.50 -1.26 25.49
CA LEU A 76 -10.52 -0.73 26.85
C LEU A 76 -9.62 -1.54 27.78
N THR A 77 -9.72 -2.86 27.72
CA THR A 77 -8.85 -3.78 28.47
C THR A 77 -7.38 -3.52 28.16
N TYR A 78 -7.04 -3.31 26.89
CA TYR A 78 -5.69 -2.96 26.47
C TYR A 78 -5.23 -1.61 27.05
N LEU A 79 -6.02 -0.54 26.92
CA LEU A 79 -5.67 0.78 27.49
C LEU A 79 -5.49 0.71 29.01
N ASN A 80 -6.33 -0.07 29.69
CA ASN A 80 -6.19 -0.29 31.12
C ASN A 80 -4.89 -0.99 31.49
N GLN A 81 -4.52 -2.01 30.73
CA GLN A 81 -3.27 -2.70 30.91
C GLN A 81 -2.08 -1.75 30.72
N LEU A 82 -2.11 -0.91 29.67
CA LEU A 82 -1.07 0.10 29.44
C LEU A 82 -0.97 1.10 30.59
N GLY A 83 -2.09 1.64 31.08
CA GLY A 83 -2.07 2.59 32.18
C GLY A 83 -1.57 1.98 33.50
N THR A 84 -1.88 0.71 33.75
CA THR A 84 -1.37 -0.03 34.91
C THR A 84 0.13 -0.29 34.80
N LEU A 85 0.63 -0.68 33.61
CA LEU A 85 2.06 -0.87 33.35
C LEU A 85 2.87 0.43 33.55
N LEU A 86 2.24 1.59 33.36
CA LEU A 86 2.83 2.91 33.63
C LEU A 86 2.74 3.32 35.12
N GLY A 87 2.35 2.41 36.01
CA GLY A 87 2.24 2.64 37.45
C GLY A 87 0.99 3.43 37.86
N GLY A 88 -0.04 3.45 37.02
CA GLY A 88 -1.33 4.05 37.34
C GLY A 88 -2.16 3.21 38.31
N ASP A 89 -2.92 3.87 39.18
CA ASP A 89 -3.92 3.20 40.01
C ASP A 89 -5.02 2.57 39.13
N PRO A 90 -5.35 1.27 39.26
CA PRO A 90 -6.28 0.59 38.37
C PRO A 90 -7.66 1.25 38.27
N SER A 91 -8.19 1.81 39.36
CA SER A 91 -9.51 2.45 39.37
C SER A 91 -9.50 3.75 38.57
N LYS A 92 -8.46 4.58 38.75
CA LYS A 92 -8.26 5.81 37.97
C LYS A 92 -7.95 5.50 36.51
N VAL A 93 -7.13 4.49 36.26
CA VAL A 93 -6.81 4.01 34.91
C VAL A 93 -8.10 3.66 34.17
N GLN A 94 -8.99 2.87 34.79
CA GLN A 94 -10.27 2.48 34.20
C GLN A 94 -11.11 3.70 33.80
N GLU A 95 -11.23 4.69 34.68
CA GLU A 95 -11.97 5.93 34.43
C GLU A 95 -11.39 6.70 33.23
N HIS A 96 -10.08 6.94 33.24
CA HIS A 96 -9.39 7.69 32.19
C HIS A 96 -9.38 6.97 30.83
N SER A 97 -9.20 5.65 30.81
CA SER A 97 -9.27 4.84 29.59
C SER A 97 -10.68 4.84 28.99
N SER A 98 -11.71 4.76 29.84
CA SER A 98 -13.11 4.80 29.40
C SER A 98 -13.44 6.14 28.74
N LEU A 99 -12.99 7.25 29.32
CA LEU A 99 -13.19 8.57 28.73
C LEU A 99 -12.34 8.79 27.47
N SER A 100 -11.13 8.21 27.40
CA SER A 100 -10.33 8.19 26.18
C SER A 100 -11.09 7.51 25.02
N ILE A 101 -11.75 6.37 25.28
CA ILE A 101 -12.60 5.69 24.28
C ILE A 101 -13.80 6.55 23.89
N SER A 102 -14.42 7.26 24.84
CA SER A 102 -15.53 8.16 24.55
C SER A 102 -15.11 9.29 23.60
N ILE A 103 -13.92 9.89 23.81
CA ILE A 103 -13.35 10.89 22.89
C ILE A 103 -13.16 10.28 21.50
N THR A 104 -12.50 9.12 21.40
CA THR A 104 -12.29 8.43 20.12
C THR A 104 -13.60 8.12 19.41
N SER A 105 -14.62 7.68 20.15
CA SER A 105 -15.96 7.39 19.62
C SER A 105 -16.65 8.64 19.06
N ARG A 106 -16.58 9.77 19.77
CA ARG A 106 -17.13 11.05 19.29
C ARG A 106 -16.40 11.53 18.03
N LEU A 107 -15.06 11.46 18.01
CA LEU A 107 -14.27 11.78 16.80
C LEU A 107 -14.69 10.90 15.62
N PHE A 108 -14.91 9.60 15.86
CA PHE A 108 -15.34 8.69 14.80
C PHE A 108 -16.72 9.04 14.23
N GLN A 109 -17.67 9.46 15.07
CA GLN A 109 -19.01 9.88 14.65
C GLN A 109 -18.99 11.14 13.76
N PHE A 110 -17.93 11.96 13.83
CA PHE A 110 -17.79 13.16 13.01
C PHE A 110 -17.25 12.88 11.61
N LEU A 111 -16.75 11.67 11.33
CA LEU A 111 -16.12 11.33 10.05
C LEU A 111 -17.14 11.26 8.92
N ARG A 112 -16.81 11.86 7.77
CA ARG A 112 -17.51 11.58 6.51
C ARG A 112 -16.80 10.45 5.74
N PRO A 113 -17.47 9.31 5.48
CA PRO A 113 -16.91 8.24 4.66
C PRO A 113 -16.43 8.73 3.28
N LEU A 114 -15.32 8.16 2.80
CA LEU A 114 -14.72 8.55 1.51
C LEU A 114 -15.69 8.39 0.33
N GLU A 115 -16.52 7.36 0.34
CA GLU A 115 -17.56 7.15 -0.69
C GLU A 115 -18.58 8.30 -0.72
N GLN A 116 -19.01 8.74 0.46
CA GLN A 116 -19.90 9.89 0.58
C GLN A 116 -19.20 11.19 0.15
N ARG A 117 -17.92 11.36 0.50
CA ARG A 117 -17.10 12.50 0.02
C ARG A 117 -17.00 12.52 -1.50
N ARG A 118 -16.76 11.37 -2.13
CA ARG A 118 -16.73 11.19 -3.59
C ARG A 118 -18.08 11.52 -4.23
N ALA A 119 -19.17 10.95 -3.72
CA ALA A 119 -20.52 11.16 -4.25
C ALA A 119 -20.96 12.64 -4.21
N GLN A 120 -20.49 13.40 -3.22
CA GLN A 120 -20.79 14.83 -3.09
C GLN A 120 -19.83 15.75 -3.87
N GLY A 121 -18.80 15.20 -4.54
CA GLY A 121 -17.74 16.00 -5.17
C GLY A 121 -16.88 16.79 -4.19
N LYS A 122 -16.94 16.46 -2.88
CA LYS A 122 -16.24 17.17 -1.80
C LYS A 122 -15.07 16.33 -1.28
N LEU A 123 -14.09 16.08 -2.14
CA LEU A 123 -12.89 15.30 -1.80
C LEU A 123 -11.89 16.08 -0.94
N PHE A 124 -11.81 17.39 -1.16
CA PHE A 124 -10.96 18.29 -0.40
C PHE A 124 -11.41 19.74 -0.58
N GLN A 125 -10.91 20.61 0.29
CA GLN A 125 -11.00 22.06 0.18
C GLN A 125 -9.62 22.67 0.38
N MET A 126 -9.28 23.67 -0.44
CA MET A 126 -8.08 24.47 -0.23
C MET A 126 -8.41 25.59 0.76
N VAL A 127 -7.63 25.70 1.83
CA VAL A 127 -7.75 26.77 2.84
C VAL A 127 -6.37 27.27 3.24
N THR A 128 -6.28 28.46 3.82
CA THR A 128 -5.05 28.93 4.48
C THR A 128 -4.97 28.47 5.93
N ILE A 129 -3.79 28.56 6.55
CA ILE A 129 -3.63 28.30 7.99
C ILE A 129 -4.54 29.22 8.82
N ASP A 130 -4.68 30.49 8.45
CA ASP A 130 -5.58 31.44 9.13
C ASP A 130 -7.05 31.05 8.99
N GLN A 131 -7.50 30.72 7.77
CA GLN A 131 -8.87 30.23 7.56
C GLN A 131 -9.15 28.95 8.36
N LEU A 132 -8.17 28.03 8.41
CA LEU A 132 -8.32 26.81 9.20
C LEU A 132 -8.42 27.10 10.70
N LYS A 133 -7.66 28.09 11.19
CA LYS A 133 -7.75 28.57 12.57
C LYS A 133 -9.12 29.18 12.89
N GLU A 134 -9.72 29.92 11.97
CA GLU A 134 -11.09 30.44 12.15
C GLU A 134 -12.13 29.31 12.20
N MET A 135 -11.97 28.27 11.36
CA MET A 135 -12.90 27.13 11.30
C MET A 135 -12.75 26.18 12.49
N ALA A 136 -11.53 25.97 12.98
CA ALA A 136 -11.20 25.01 14.04
C ALA A 136 -10.24 25.64 15.08
N PRO A 137 -10.72 26.58 15.91
CA PRO A 137 -9.88 27.43 16.75
C PRO A 137 -9.19 26.73 17.95
N ALA A 138 -9.58 25.51 18.29
CA ALA A 138 -9.01 24.78 19.43
C ALA A 138 -7.50 24.52 19.30
N ILE A 139 -7.01 24.45 18.06
CA ILE A 139 -5.64 24.08 17.72
C ILE A 139 -4.83 25.33 17.36
N ASP A 140 -3.63 25.44 17.91
CA ASP A 140 -2.62 26.40 17.48
C ASP A 140 -1.96 25.91 16.18
N TRP A 141 -2.70 25.99 15.07
CA TRP A 141 -2.34 25.39 13.79
C TRP A 141 -0.96 25.79 13.28
N LEU A 142 -0.65 27.09 13.24
CA LEU A 142 0.64 27.56 12.74
C LEU A 142 1.80 26.97 13.56
N SER A 143 1.72 27.03 14.88
CA SER A 143 2.74 26.52 15.80
C SER A 143 2.93 25.00 15.69
N CYS A 144 1.82 24.26 15.61
CA CYS A 144 1.82 22.81 15.47
C CYS A 144 2.40 22.37 14.12
N LEU A 145 1.96 22.98 13.02
CA LEU A 145 2.43 22.65 11.67
C LEU A 145 3.89 23.07 11.48
N GLN A 146 4.30 24.25 11.96
CA GLN A 146 5.69 24.73 11.87
C GLN A 146 6.66 23.76 12.57
N ALA A 147 6.31 23.27 13.76
CA ALA A 147 7.12 22.28 14.47
C ALA A 147 7.10 20.90 13.79
N THR A 148 5.99 20.56 13.13
CA THR A 148 5.79 19.27 12.45
C THR A 148 6.61 19.17 11.16
N PHE A 149 6.71 20.27 10.41
CA PHE A 149 7.30 20.33 9.07
C PHE A 149 8.60 21.14 9.02
N THR A 150 9.33 21.28 10.12
CA THR A 150 10.69 21.86 10.10
C THR A 150 11.59 21.04 9.15
N PRO A 151 12.41 21.67 8.28
CA PRO A 151 12.78 23.09 8.24
C PRO A 151 11.92 24.01 7.36
N MET A 152 10.76 23.57 6.85
CA MET A 152 9.88 24.42 6.04
C MET A 152 9.40 25.65 6.84
N SER A 153 9.52 26.83 6.26
CA SER A 153 8.98 28.06 6.86
C SER A 153 7.51 28.23 6.46
N LEU A 154 6.61 28.26 7.44
CA LEU A 154 5.18 28.43 7.23
C LEU A 154 4.73 29.83 7.62
N SER A 155 3.79 30.37 6.86
CA SER A 155 3.12 31.65 7.15
C SER A 155 1.63 31.42 7.38
N PRO A 156 0.93 32.36 8.04
CA PRO A 156 -0.52 32.26 8.22
C PRO A 156 -1.31 32.13 6.89
N SER A 157 -0.78 32.71 5.81
CA SER A 157 -1.31 32.60 4.45
C SER A 157 -0.97 31.30 3.71
N GLN A 158 -0.20 30.40 4.31
CA GLN A 158 0.19 29.13 3.69
C GLN A 158 -1.06 28.31 3.34
N SER A 159 -1.15 27.88 2.08
CA SER A 159 -2.26 27.06 1.60
C SER A 159 -2.10 25.59 2.01
N LEU A 160 -3.22 24.97 2.39
CA LEU A 160 -3.37 23.60 2.86
C LEU A 160 -4.50 22.91 2.10
N VAL A 161 -4.39 21.59 1.93
CA VAL A 161 -5.49 20.73 1.51
C VAL A 161 -6.17 20.18 2.76
N VAL A 162 -7.48 20.38 2.91
CA VAL A 162 -8.28 19.79 4.00
C VAL A 162 -9.29 18.83 3.41
N HIS A 163 -9.26 17.56 3.82
CA HIS A 163 -10.10 16.52 3.23
C HIS A 163 -11.49 16.39 3.87
N ASP A 164 -11.67 16.86 5.11
CA ASP A 164 -12.97 16.89 5.79
C ASP A 164 -13.04 18.09 6.76
N VAL A 165 -13.52 19.22 6.26
CA VAL A 165 -13.63 20.46 7.04
C VAL A 165 -14.64 20.35 8.17
N GLU A 166 -15.75 19.64 7.94
CA GLU A 166 -16.80 19.49 8.97
C GLU A 166 -16.33 18.61 10.13
N TYR A 167 -15.53 17.58 9.83
CA TYR A 167 -14.82 16.82 10.86
C TYR A 167 -13.97 17.73 11.74
N LEU A 168 -13.13 18.60 11.15
CA LEU A 168 -12.23 19.47 11.91
C LEU A 168 -12.98 20.49 12.78
N LYS A 169 -14.11 21.03 12.30
CA LYS A 169 -14.98 21.91 13.10
C LYS A 169 -15.53 21.19 14.33
N ASN A 170 -16.11 20.00 14.14
CA ASN A 170 -16.68 19.21 15.23
C ASN A 170 -15.61 18.72 16.22
N MET A 171 -14.43 18.35 15.71
CA MET A 171 -13.26 18.01 16.52
C MET A 171 -12.82 19.21 17.37
N SER A 172 -12.75 20.41 16.80
CA SER A 172 -12.39 21.64 17.53
C SER A 172 -13.36 21.91 18.68
N GLN A 173 -14.67 21.83 18.42
CA GLN A 173 -15.70 22.03 19.46
C GLN A 173 -15.59 21.00 20.59
N LEU A 174 -15.35 19.73 20.26
CA LEU A 174 -15.10 18.69 21.25
C LEU A 174 -13.87 19.00 22.10
N VAL A 175 -12.76 19.41 21.48
CA VAL A 175 -11.53 19.75 22.21
C VAL A 175 -11.76 20.94 23.15
N GLU A 176 -12.44 22.00 22.70
CA GLU A 176 -12.80 23.15 23.55
C GLU A 176 -13.67 22.76 24.73
N GLU A 177 -14.71 21.95 24.49
CA GLU A 177 -15.56 21.41 25.55
C GLU A 177 -14.73 20.66 26.61
N MET A 178 -13.84 19.77 26.15
CA MET A 178 -13.00 18.96 27.02
C MET A 178 -11.95 19.80 27.76
N LEU A 179 -11.40 20.84 27.15
CA LEU A 179 -10.47 21.76 27.80
C LEU A 179 -11.12 22.51 28.96
N LEU A 180 -12.39 22.87 28.83
CA LEU A 180 -13.15 23.59 29.85
C LEU A 180 -13.58 22.67 31.00
N LYS A 181 -14.07 21.45 30.69
CA LYS A 181 -14.71 20.57 31.68
C LYS A 181 -13.80 19.46 32.22
N GLN A 182 -12.90 18.93 31.39
CA GLN A 182 -12.28 17.61 31.58
C GLN A 182 -10.83 17.56 31.07
N ARG A 183 -10.06 18.63 31.31
CA ARG A 183 -8.67 18.79 30.79
C ARG A 183 -7.76 17.61 31.11
N ASP A 184 -7.89 17.04 32.30
CA ASP A 184 -7.07 15.91 32.76
C ASP A 184 -7.29 14.67 31.90
N PHE A 185 -8.51 14.45 31.43
CA PHE A 185 -8.86 13.33 30.57
C PHE A 185 -8.35 13.53 29.14
N LEU A 186 -8.39 14.76 28.64
CA LEU A 186 -7.80 15.11 27.36
C LEU A 186 -6.29 14.86 27.36
N GLN A 187 -5.61 15.19 28.47
CA GLN A 187 -4.20 14.86 28.67
C GLN A 187 -3.98 13.34 28.70
N SER A 188 -4.81 12.58 29.44
CA SER A 188 -4.70 11.12 29.47
C SER A 188 -4.93 10.48 28.11
N HIS A 189 -5.88 10.98 27.30
CA HIS A 189 -6.10 10.51 25.94
C HIS A 189 -4.85 10.67 25.07
N MET A 190 -4.21 11.85 25.11
CA MET A 190 -2.94 12.11 24.42
C MET A 190 -1.78 11.22 24.90
N ILE A 191 -1.67 10.97 26.20
CA ILE A 191 -0.61 10.10 26.76
C ILE A 191 -0.85 8.63 26.42
N LEU A 192 -2.09 8.13 26.55
CA LEU A 192 -2.44 6.76 26.18
C LEU A 192 -2.21 6.51 24.69
N GLY A 193 -2.64 7.42 23.82
CA GLY A 193 -2.41 7.32 22.37
C GLY A 193 -0.92 7.29 22.02
N LEU A 194 -0.11 8.11 22.70
CA LEU A 194 1.35 8.04 22.54
C LEU A 194 1.90 6.68 22.99
N VAL A 195 1.45 6.15 24.13
CA VAL A 195 1.94 4.86 24.64
C VAL A 195 1.56 3.76 23.67
N VAL A 196 0.35 3.77 23.12
CA VAL A 196 -0.07 2.82 22.06
C VAL A 196 0.88 2.87 20.86
N THR A 197 1.23 4.09 20.43
CA THR A 197 2.18 4.35 19.34
C THR A 197 3.56 3.78 19.65
N LEU A 198 4.05 3.96 20.87
CA LEU A 198 5.38 3.55 21.30
C LEU A 198 5.47 2.08 21.75
N SER A 199 4.35 1.42 22.07
CA SER A 199 4.30 0.04 22.56
C SER A 199 5.21 -0.95 21.81
N PRO A 200 5.36 -0.91 20.46
CA PRO A 200 6.27 -1.81 19.74
C PRO A 200 7.74 -1.68 20.13
N ALA A 201 8.15 -0.51 20.63
CA ALA A 201 9.51 -0.16 21.03
C ALA A 201 9.73 -0.19 22.56
N LEU A 202 8.69 -0.51 23.34
CA LEU A 202 8.76 -0.69 24.79
C LEU A 202 9.13 -2.14 25.15
N ASP A 203 9.13 -2.47 26.43
CA ASP A 203 9.51 -3.81 26.91
C ASP A 203 8.50 -4.91 26.51
N SER A 204 8.81 -6.15 26.89
CA SER A 204 8.01 -7.33 26.55
C SER A 204 6.57 -7.27 27.06
N GLN A 205 6.28 -6.59 28.17
CA GLN A 205 4.93 -6.50 28.74
C GLN A 205 4.02 -5.64 27.87
N PHE A 206 4.54 -4.51 27.37
CA PHE A 206 3.81 -3.64 26.43
C PHE A 206 3.60 -4.32 25.08
N GLN A 207 4.64 -4.99 24.56
CA GLN A 207 4.55 -5.73 23.30
C GLN A 207 3.55 -6.89 23.40
N GLU A 208 3.52 -7.60 24.53
CA GLU A 208 2.58 -8.67 24.79
C GLU A 208 1.13 -8.17 24.92
N ALA A 209 0.90 -7.04 25.60
CA ALA A 209 -0.41 -6.40 25.67
C ALA A 209 -0.96 -6.10 24.26
N ARG A 210 -0.11 -5.53 23.38
CA ARG A 210 -0.47 -5.24 21.99
C ARG A 210 -0.72 -6.51 21.17
N ARG A 211 0.09 -7.57 21.38
CA ARG A 211 -0.07 -8.86 20.71
C ARG A 211 -1.41 -9.51 21.09
N LYS A 212 -1.77 -9.50 22.37
CA LYS A 212 -3.06 -10.01 22.87
C LYS A 212 -4.25 -9.29 22.23
N LEU A 213 -4.24 -7.95 22.23
CA LEU A 213 -5.26 -7.16 21.54
C LEU A 213 -5.34 -7.55 20.05
N SER A 214 -4.21 -7.58 19.35
CA SER A 214 -4.16 -7.89 17.91
C SER A 214 -4.71 -9.28 17.60
N GLN A 215 -4.39 -10.28 18.44
CA GLN A 215 -4.93 -11.63 18.32
C GLN A 215 -6.45 -11.63 18.54
N LYS A 216 -6.92 -10.94 19.58
CA LYS A 216 -8.34 -10.90 19.92
C LYS A 216 -9.18 -10.20 18.86
N LEU A 217 -8.70 -9.09 18.31
CA LEU A 217 -9.38 -8.38 17.23
C LEU A 217 -9.51 -9.26 15.99
N ARG A 218 -8.49 -10.09 15.69
CA ARG A 218 -8.56 -11.05 14.58
C ARG A 218 -9.57 -12.16 14.85
N GLU A 219 -9.60 -12.71 16.07
CA GLU A 219 -10.61 -13.69 16.46
C GLU A 219 -12.04 -13.12 16.31
N LEU A 220 -12.27 -11.89 16.76
CA LEU A 220 -13.56 -11.21 16.67
C LEU A 220 -13.98 -10.90 15.23
N THR A 221 -13.02 -10.61 14.36
CA THR A 221 -13.25 -10.31 12.93
C THR A 221 -13.13 -11.55 12.04
N GLU A 222 -13.07 -12.75 12.64
CA GLU A 222 -12.88 -14.03 11.96
C GLU A 222 -11.67 -14.07 11.00
N GLN A 223 -10.66 -13.23 11.26
CA GLN A 223 -9.41 -13.20 10.52
C GLN A 223 -8.46 -14.29 11.00
N PRO A 224 -7.61 -14.84 10.12
CA PRO A 224 -6.63 -15.85 10.53
C PRO A 224 -5.66 -15.29 11.59
N PRO A 225 -5.14 -16.15 12.48
CA PRO A 225 -4.17 -15.73 13.49
C PRO A 225 -2.92 -15.15 12.82
N MET A 226 -2.30 -14.16 13.47
CA MET A 226 -1.03 -13.62 13.00
C MET A 226 0.03 -14.71 12.96
N PRO A 227 0.78 -14.85 11.85
CA PRO A 227 1.93 -15.73 11.84
C PRO A 227 2.96 -15.22 12.87
N ALA A 228 3.48 -16.14 13.69
CA ALA A 228 4.58 -15.84 14.59
C ALA A 228 5.82 -15.51 13.76
N ARG A 229 6.26 -14.25 13.79
CA ARG A 229 7.51 -13.82 13.16
C ARG A 229 8.64 -13.90 14.18
N PRO A 230 9.78 -14.52 13.86
CA PRO A 230 10.92 -14.52 14.76
C PRO A 230 11.43 -13.09 14.96
N ARG A 231 11.94 -12.78 16.16
CA ARG A 231 12.35 -11.44 16.55
C ARG A 231 13.33 -10.79 15.55
N TRP A 232 14.29 -11.56 15.03
CA TRP A 232 15.28 -11.05 14.09
C TRP A 232 14.63 -10.47 12.82
N MET A 233 13.53 -11.06 12.34
CA MET A 233 12.84 -10.60 11.14
C MET A 233 12.15 -9.25 11.39
N LYS A 234 11.50 -9.11 12.56
CA LYS A 234 10.95 -7.82 13.00
C LYS A 234 12.05 -6.75 13.08
N CYS A 235 13.21 -7.08 13.65
CA CYS A 235 14.34 -6.15 13.75
C CYS A 235 14.86 -5.71 12.37
N VAL A 236 14.89 -6.61 11.38
CA VAL A 236 15.28 -6.28 10.00
C VAL A 236 14.24 -5.35 9.35
N GLU A 237 12.95 -5.64 9.49
CA GLU A 237 11.86 -4.80 8.96
C GLU A 237 11.87 -3.38 9.55
N GLU A 238 12.03 -3.27 10.88
CA GLU A 238 12.14 -1.98 11.57
C GLU A 238 13.42 -1.23 11.17
N THR A 239 14.54 -1.93 10.99
CA THR A 239 15.79 -1.31 10.49
C THR A 239 15.60 -0.79 9.07
N GLY A 240 14.98 -1.59 8.19
CA GLY A 240 14.67 -1.20 6.82
C GLY A 240 13.79 0.05 6.75
N THR A 241 12.86 0.22 7.70
CA THR A 241 11.99 1.41 7.77
C THR A 241 12.77 2.71 8.02
N PHE A 242 13.82 2.67 8.85
CA PHE A 242 14.58 3.88 9.23
C PHE A 242 15.84 4.10 8.41
N PHE A 243 16.44 3.02 7.90
CA PHE A 243 17.71 3.00 7.18
C PHE A 243 17.56 2.41 5.77
N GLU A 244 16.43 2.66 5.12
CA GLU A 244 16.09 2.09 3.81
C GLU A 244 17.25 2.24 2.82
N PRO A 245 17.81 3.44 2.62
CA PRO A 245 18.95 3.60 1.73
C PRO A 245 20.16 2.71 1.99
N THR A 246 20.50 2.49 3.25
CA THR A 246 21.61 1.61 3.62
C THR A 246 21.27 0.15 3.31
N LEU A 247 20.07 -0.30 3.70
CA LEU A 247 19.64 -1.67 3.46
C LEU A 247 19.48 -1.94 1.95
N ALA A 248 19.08 -0.93 1.18
CA ALA A 248 18.88 -1.02 -0.26
C ALA A 248 20.21 -1.30 -0.97
N ALA A 249 21.25 -0.53 -0.63
CA ALA A 249 22.59 -0.75 -1.15
C ALA A 249 23.15 -2.14 -0.81
N LEU A 250 22.93 -2.60 0.43
CA LEU A 250 23.35 -3.94 0.87
C LEU A 250 22.61 -5.05 0.11
N PHE A 251 21.29 -4.95 0.02
CA PHE A 251 20.44 -5.94 -0.63
C PHE A 251 20.76 -6.05 -2.12
N VAL A 252 20.85 -4.92 -2.83
CA VAL A 252 21.10 -4.90 -4.27
C VAL A 252 22.48 -5.47 -4.61
N ARG A 253 23.50 -5.15 -3.81
CA ARG A 253 24.85 -5.70 -3.98
C ARG A 253 24.86 -7.23 -3.90
N GLU A 254 24.08 -7.80 -2.98
CA GLU A 254 24.04 -9.25 -2.77
C GLU A 254 23.13 -9.95 -3.78
N ALA A 255 21.96 -9.37 -4.06
CA ALA A 255 20.86 -10.08 -4.69
C ALA A 255 20.62 -9.70 -6.17
N PHE A 256 21.24 -8.62 -6.67
CA PHE A 256 20.98 -8.11 -8.03
C PHE A 256 22.25 -7.67 -8.77
N GLY A 257 22.88 -8.63 -9.44
CA GLY A 257 24.07 -8.41 -10.26
C GLY A 257 23.79 -7.93 -11.70
N PRO A 258 24.83 -7.46 -12.42
CA PRO A 258 24.71 -7.00 -13.82
C PRO A 258 24.16 -8.04 -14.79
N SER A 259 24.47 -9.33 -14.57
CA SER A 259 23.97 -10.45 -15.38
C SER A 259 22.44 -10.61 -15.25
N THR A 260 21.92 -10.54 -14.02
CA THR A 260 20.48 -10.58 -13.72
C THR A 260 19.77 -9.39 -14.37
N ARG A 261 20.32 -8.17 -14.23
CA ARG A 261 19.77 -6.97 -14.89
C ARG A 261 19.70 -7.13 -16.41
N SER A 262 20.79 -7.57 -17.04
CA SER A 262 20.86 -7.77 -18.49
C SER A 262 19.86 -8.84 -18.97
N ALA A 263 19.75 -9.96 -18.26
CA ALA A 263 18.83 -11.03 -18.61
C ALA A 263 17.35 -10.62 -18.43
N ALA A 264 17.02 -9.93 -17.32
CA ALA A 264 15.68 -9.42 -17.06
C ALA A 264 15.28 -8.37 -18.11
N MET A 265 16.17 -7.44 -18.48
CA MET A 265 15.91 -6.44 -19.51
C MET A 265 15.69 -7.08 -20.89
N LYS A 266 16.42 -8.15 -21.24
CA LYS A 266 16.19 -8.91 -22.49
C LYS A 266 14.82 -9.57 -22.52
N LEU A 267 14.39 -10.16 -21.39
CA LEU A 267 13.04 -10.73 -21.26
C LEU A 267 11.98 -9.64 -21.43
N PHE A 268 12.11 -8.53 -20.69
CA PHE A 268 11.20 -7.41 -20.77
C PHE A 268 11.09 -6.84 -22.19
N THR A 269 12.22 -6.63 -22.86
CA THR A 269 12.24 -6.13 -24.25
C THR A 269 11.44 -7.04 -25.17
N ALA A 270 11.61 -8.36 -25.04
CA ALA A 270 10.86 -9.32 -25.85
C ALA A 270 9.35 -9.26 -25.58
N ILE A 271 8.94 -9.10 -24.32
CA ILE A 271 7.54 -8.96 -23.90
C ILE A 271 6.94 -7.65 -24.45
N ARG A 272 7.65 -6.54 -24.30
CA ARG A 272 7.25 -5.21 -24.82
C ARG A 272 7.03 -5.25 -26.33
N ASP A 273 7.96 -5.85 -27.07
CA ASP A 273 7.86 -5.95 -28.54
C ASP A 273 6.68 -6.84 -28.97
N ALA A 274 6.36 -7.87 -28.19
CA ALA A 274 5.19 -8.72 -28.42
C ALA A 274 3.88 -7.97 -28.14
N LEU A 275 3.82 -7.15 -27.07
CA LEU A 275 2.69 -6.27 -26.81
C LEU A 275 2.47 -5.28 -27.96
N ILE A 276 3.52 -4.59 -28.42
CA ILE A 276 3.43 -3.68 -29.59
C ILE A 276 2.87 -4.41 -30.81
N THR A 277 3.34 -5.64 -31.08
CA THR A 277 2.83 -6.46 -32.19
C THR A 277 1.35 -6.83 -32.00
N ARG A 278 0.93 -7.09 -30.75
CA ARG A 278 -0.44 -7.49 -30.40
C ARG A 278 -1.43 -6.34 -30.54
N LEU A 279 -1.05 -5.13 -30.11
CA LEU A 279 -1.88 -3.91 -30.21
C LEU A 279 -2.38 -3.64 -31.64
N ARG A 280 -1.58 -3.97 -32.66
CA ARG A 280 -1.95 -3.80 -34.08
C ARG A 280 -3.13 -4.65 -34.54
N ASN A 281 -3.47 -5.69 -33.80
CA ASN A 281 -4.50 -6.66 -34.18
C ASN A 281 -5.71 -6.62 -33.24
N LEU A 282 -5.81 -5.58 -32.40
CA LEU A 282 -6.92 -5.45 -31.46
C LEU A 282 -8.18 -4.95 -32.17
N PRO A 283 -9.29 -5.69 -32.14
CA PRO A 283 -10.50 -5.34 -32.89
C PRO A 283 -11.21 -4.10 -32.33
N TRP A 284 -11.01 -3.77 -31.05
CA TRP A 284 -11.68 -2.65 -30.39
C TRP A 284 -10.91 -1.32 -30.49
N MET A 285 -9.66 -1.34 -30.96
CA MET A 285 -8.86 -0.14 -31.18
C MET A 285 -8.85 0.23 -32.67
N ASN A 286 -9.24 1.45 -33.00
CA ASN A 286 -9.03 2.00 -34.35
C ASN A 286 -7.55 2.35 -34.59
N GLU A 287 -7.18 2.64 -35.83
CA GLU A 287 -5.78 2.92 -36.22
C GLU A 287 -5.14 4.07 -35.41
N GLU A 288 -5.89 5.15 -35.17
CA GLU A 288 -5.42 6.28 -34.36
C GLU A 288 -5.07 5.86 -32.93
N THR A 289 -5.99 5.15 -32.26
CA THR A 289 -5.77 4.64 -30.90
C THR A 289 -4.62 3.64 -30.86
N GLN A 290 -4.49 2.79 -31.87
CA GLN A 290 -3.39 1.82 -31.98
C GLN A 290 -2.03 2.51 -32.11
N ASN A 291 -1.93 3.58 -32.90
CA ASN A 291 -0.69 4.34 -33.06
C ASN A 291 -0.32 5.05 -31.76
N MET A 292 -1.28 5.71 -31.12
CA MET A 292 -1.08 6.33 -29.79
C MET A 292 -0.65 5.31 -28.73
N ALA A 293 -1.26 4.12 -28.74
CA ALA A 293 -0.92 3.05 -27.79
C ALA A 293 0.52 2.53 -28.01
N GLN A 294 0.94 2.38 -29.26
CA GLN A 294 2.31 1.99 -29.61
C GLN A 294 3.33 3.06 -29.19
N ASP A 295 3.04 4.34 -29.45
CA ASP A 295 3.91 5.45 -29.07
C ASP A 295 4.09 5.54 -27.55
N LYS A 296 2.99 5.37 -26.79
CA LYS A 296 3.07 5.27 -25.33
C LYS A 296 3.97 4.14 -24.88
N VAL A 297 3.83 2.93 -25.41
CA VAL A 297 4.70 1.80 -25.02
C VAL A 297 6.17 2.04 -25.42
N ALA A 298 6.41 2.73 -26.54
CA ALA A 298 7.76 3.05 -27.01
C ALA A 298 8.46 4.10 -26.14
N GLN A 299 7.72 5.05 -25.57
CA GLN A 299 8.23 6.11 -24.70
C GLN A 299 8.36 5.70 -23.22
N LEU A 300 7.86 4.52 -22.86
CA LEU A 300 7.85 4.01 -21.50
C LEU A 300 9.27 3.93 -20.92
N GLN A 301 9.46 4.53 -19.74
CA GLN A 301 10.67 4.38 -18.96
C GLN A 301 10.63 3.09 -18.14
N VAL A 302 11.77 2.42 -18.01
CA VAL A 302 11.86 1.09 -17.38
C VAL A 302 12.97 1.09 -16.35
N GLU A 303 12.61 0.75 -15.13
CA GLU A 303 13.53 0.63 -14.02
C GLU A 303 13.62 -0.82 -13.55
N MET A 304 14.85 -1.33 -13.39
CA MET A 304 15.14 -2.73 -13.07
C MET A 304 16.07 -2.82 -11.86
N GLY A 305 15.60 -3.51 -10.81
CA GLY A 305 16.33 -3.77 -9.59
C GLY A 305 16.13 -2.69 -8.53
N ALA A 306 16.82 -1.57 -8.69
CA ALA A 306 16.79 -0.47 -7.73
C ALA A 306 17.09 0.85 -8.42
N SER A 307 16.69 1.94 -7.76
CA SER A 307 17.04 3.30 -8.18
C SER A 307 18.56 3.51 -8.19
N GLU A 308 19.03 4.48 -8.97
CA GLU A 308 20.46 4.82 -9.00
C GLU A 308 21.01 5.26 -7.64
N TRP A 309 20.19 5.91 -6.80
CA TRP A 309 20.64 6.35 -5.48
C TRP A 309 20.95 5.16 -4.58
N ALA A 310 20.21 4.05 -4.70
CA ALA A 310 20.44 2.83 -3.92
C ALA A 310 21.76 2.15 -4.32
N LEU A 311 22.30 2.47 -5.50
CA LEU A 311 23.59 1.99 -5.99
C LEU A 311 24.77 2.87 -5.53
N LYS A 312 24.53 3.97 -4.81
CA LYS A 312 25.55 4.96 -4.41
C LYS A 312 25.75 4.94 -2.89
N PRO A 313 26.77 4.21 -2.36
CA PRO A 313 27.02 4.10 -0.93
C PRO A 313 27.25 5.45 -0.22
N GLU A 314 27.76 6.44 -0.94
CA GLU A 314 28.07 7.77 -0.41
C GLU A 314 26.81 8.52 0.01
N LEU A 315 25.71 8.37 -0.73
CA LEU A 315 24.42 8.97 -0.37
C LEU A 315 23.85 8.35 0.90
N ALA A 316 23.94 7.02 1.03
CA ALA A 316 23.56 6.32 2.26
C ALA A 316 24.38 6.77 3.48
N ARG A 317 25.66 7.16 3.32
CA ARG A 317 26.48 7.68 4.43
C ARG A 317 26.10 9.11 4.85
N GLN A 318 25.63 9.94 3.91
CA GLN A 318 25.28 11.33 4.20
C GLN A 318 23.92 11.47 4.92
N GLU A 319 23.05 10.47 4.78
CA GLU A 319 21.63 10.58 5.15
C GLU A 319 21.32 10.38 6.65
N TYR A 320 22.28 9.92 7.47
CA TYR A 320 22.03 9.49 8.86
C TYR A 320 22.92 10.14 9.93
N ASN A 321 23.63 11.22 9.61
CA ASN A 321 24.51 11.91 10.57
C ASN A 321 23.76 12.53 11.76
N ASP A 322 22.45 12.73 11.63
CA ASP A 322 21.56 13.26 12.67
C ASP A 322 20.95 12.18 13.57
N ILE A 323 21.13 10.89 13.23
CA ILE A 323 20.64 9.78 14.04
C ILE A 323 21.63 9.48 15.17
N GLN A 324 21.11 9.44 16.40
CA GLN A 324 21.84 9.07 17.60
C GLN A 324 21.21 7.81 18.18
N LEU A 325 21.93 6.70 18.07
CA LEU A 325 21.52 5.46 18.71
C LEU A 325 21.74 5.59 20.22
N GLY A 326 20.65 5.47 20.98
CA GLY A 326 20.66 5.63 22.43
C GLY A 326 21.01 4.34 23.17
N SER A 327 21.05 4.42 24.50
CA SER A 327 21.30 3.26 25.37
C SER A 327 20.13 2.29 25.44
N SER A 328 18.94 2.70 24.97
CA SER A 328 17.76 1.85 24.85
C SER A 328 17.17 1.88 23.45
N PHE A 329 16.47 0.80 23.08
CA PHE A 329 15.80 0.70 21.79
C PHE A 329 14.81 1.85 21.55
N LEU A 330 14.05 2.24 22.59
CA LEU A 330 13.14 3.38 22.52
C LEU A 330 13.86 4.69 22.15
N GLN A 331 15.01 4.98 22.75
CA GLN A 331 15.76 6.19 22.42
C GLN A 331 16.21 6.21 20.96
N SER A 332 16.71 5.07 20.46
CA SER A 332 17.07 4.92 19.05
C SER A 332 15.87 5.11 18.13
N VAL A 333 14.72 4.48 18.42
CA VAL A 333 13.48 4.64 17.64
C VAL A 333 13.04 6.10 17.60
N LEU A 334 13.07 6.82 18.74
CA LEU A 334 12.69 8.23 18.80
C LEU A 334 13.64 9.12 17.97
N SER A 335 14.94 8.85 17.98
CA SER A 335 15.90 9.55 17.14
C SER A 335 15.61 9.28 15.65
N CYS A 336 15.40 8.02 15.28
CA CYS A 336 15.07 7.64 13.91
C CYS A 336 13.76 8.24 13.41
N VAL A 337 12.71 8.31 14.24
CA VAL A 337 11.42 8.94 13.88
C VAL A 337 11.60 10.43 13.56
N ARG A 338 12.37 11.16 14.36
CA ARG A 338 12.65 12.59 14.12
C ARG A 338 13.41 12.79 12.82
N SER A 339 14.46 11.99 12.63
CA SER A 339 15.31 12.02 11.45
C SER A 339 14.52 11.71 10.17
N LEU A 340 13.73 10.62 10.18
CA LEU A 340 12.88 10.22 9.06
C LEU A 340 11.91 11.34 8.66
N ARG A 341 11.27 11.99 9.64
CA ARG A 341 10.36 13.11 9.37
C ARG A 341 11.08 14.30 8.75
N ALA A 342 12.24 14.69 9.29
CA ALA A 342 13.03 15.78 8.73
C ALA A 342 13.44 15.49 7.28
N ARG A 343 13.84 14.25 6.98
CA ARG A 343 14.18 13.81 5.62
C ARG A 343 12.98 13.83 4.68
N ILE A 344 11.80 13.38 5.11
CA ILE A 344 10.57 13.47 4.33
C ILE A 344 10.27 14.94 4.00
N VAL A 345 10.42 15.87 4.95
CA VAL A 345 10.20 17.29 4.65
C VAL A 345 11.24 17.81 3.66
N GLN A 346 12.51 17.51 3.89
CA GLN A 346 13.61 17.97 3.01
C GLN A 346 13.45 17.44 1.59
N SER A 347 12.98 16.20 1.41
CA SER A 347 12.76 15.62 0.09
C SER A 347 11.76 16.44 -0.72
N PHE A 348 10.69 16.93 -0.10
CA PHE A 348 9.73 17.83 -0.76
C PHE A 348 10.26 19.25 -1.04
N LEU A 349 11.35 19.67 -0.41
CA LEU A 349 12.01 20.96 -0.69
C LEU A 349 13.02 20.87 -1.82
N GLN A 350 13.41 19.66 -2.23
CA GLN A 350 14.37 19.47 -3.33
C GLN A 350 13.63 19.43 -4.68
N PRO A 351 14.20 20.01 -5.75
CA PRO A 351 13.59 20.02 -7.08
C PRO A 351 13.62 18.66 -7.81
N HIS A 352 14.01 17.57 -7.13
CA HIS A 352 14.39 16.33 -7.80
C HIS A 352 13.24 15.30 -7.94
N PRO A 353 13.09 14.67 -9.11
CA PRO A 353 12.07 13.65 -9.36
C PRO A 353 12.36 12.27 -8.74
N GLN A 354 13.44 12.09 -7.99
CA GLN A 354 13.87 10.79 -7.44
C GLN A 354 12.98 10.28 -6.28
N HIS A 355 12.07 11.12 -5.77
CA HIS A 355 11.10 10.78 -4.72
C HIS A 355 9.93 9.89 -5.19
N ARG A 356 10.01 9.38 -6.42
CA ARG A 356 8.88 8.71 -7.09
C ARG A 356 9.00 7.19 -7.15
N TRP A 357 10.10 6.63 -6.68
CA TRP A 357 10.22 5.20 -6.48
C TRP A 357 9.40 4.79 -5.23
N LYS A 358 8.31 4.04 -5.43
CA LYS A 358 7.29 3.79 -4.39
C LYS A 358 7.47 2.51 -3.58
N VAL A 359 8.44 1.66 -3.92
CA VAL A 359 8.63 0.32 -3.33
C VAL A 359 10.08 0.14 -2.90
N SER A 360 10.39 -0.61 -1.85
CA SER A 360 11.80 -0.84 -1.55
C SER A 360 12.43 -1.82 -2.55
N PRO A 361 13.76 -1.80 -2.80
CA PRO A 361 14.38 -2.72 -3.75
C PRO A 361 14.20 -4.21 -3.43
N TRP A 362 13.96 -4.58 -2.18
CA TRP A 362 13.69 -5.95 -1.74
C TRP A 362 12.22 -6.35 -1.83
N ASP A 363 11.33 -5.44 -2.22
CA ASP A 363 9.93 -5.79 -2.44
C ASP A 363 9.78 -6.75 -3.62
N VAL A 364 8.73 -7.56 -3.56
CA VAL A 364 8.39 -8.55 -4.60
C VAL A 364 7.20 -8.10 -5.46
N ASN A 365 6.91 -6.80 -5.45
CA ASN A 365 5.80 -6.21 -6.20
C ASN A 365 6.33 -5.22 -7.24
N ALA A 366 5.97 -5.43 -8.50
CA ALA A 366 6.17 -4.45 -9.55
C ALA A 366 5.03 -3.43 -9.56
N TYR A 367 5.24 -2.31 -10.26
CA TYR A 367 4.16 -1.35 -10.50
C TYR A 367 4.45 -0.49 -11.73
N TYR A 368 3.37 0.07 -12.29
CA TYR A 368 3.40 1.16 -13.26
C TYR A 368 2.99 2.49 -12.61
N SER A 369 3.81 3.54 -12.77
CA SER A 369 3.49 4.90 -12.33
C SER A 369 2.86 5.70 -13.47
N VAL A 370 1.56 5.98 -13.36
CA VAL A 370 0.83 6.80 -14.36
C VAL A 370 1.42 8.21 -14.47
N SER A 371 1.77 8.84 -13.34
CA SER A 371 2.27 10.23 -13.33
C SER A 371 3.64 10.39 -13.97
N ASP A 372 4.45 9.33 -13.94
CA ASP A 372 5.86 9.38 -14.35
C ASP A 372 6.09 8.63 -15.65
N HIS A 373 5.10 7.85 -16.07
CA HIS A 373 5.18 6.95 -17.21
C HIS A 373 6.41 6.02 -17.12
N VAL A 374 6.57 5.42 -15.94
CA VAL A 374 7.66 4.49 -15.60
C VAL A 374 7.07 3.17 -15.14
N VAL A 375 7.63 2.05 -15.60
CA VAL A 375 7.41 0.72 -15.00
C VAL A 375 8.63 0.31 -14.17
N VAL A 376 8.38 -0.24 -12.98
CA VAL A 376 9.43 -0.56 -12.01
C VAL A 376 9.35 -2.04 -11.63
N PHE A 377 10.47 -2.75 -11.79
CA PHE A 377 10.64 -4.14 -11.35
C PHE A 377 11.75 -4.21 -10.29
N PRO A 378 11.41 -4.32 -8.99
CA PRO A 378 12.42 -4.34 -7.93
C PRO A 378 13.32 -5.58 -7.95
N ALA A 379 14.48 -5.49 -7.31
CA ALA A 379 15.47 -6.56 -7.22
C ALA A 379 14.91 -7.81 -6.50
N GLY A 380 14.02 -7.63 -5.53
CA GLY A 380 13.34 -8.72 -4.83
C GLY A 380 12.48 -9.59 -5.76
N LEU A 381 11.81 -8.98 -6.74
CA LEU A 381 11.04 -9.70 -7.76
C LEU A 381 11.94 -10.42 -8.78
N LEU A 382 13.17 -9.95 -8.99
CA LEU A 382 14.12 -10.51 -9.97
C LEU A 382 14.96 -11.65 -9.36
N GLN A 383 14.32 -12.50 -8.56
CA GLN A 383 14.91 -13.63 -7.83
C GLN A 383 14.03 -14.89 -7.95
N PRO A 384 14.57 -16.08 -7.64
CA PRO A 384 13.77 -17.28 -7.44
C PRO A 384 12.59 -17.07 -6.46
N PRO A 385 11.39 -17.60 -6.74
CA PRO A 385 11.03 -18.44 -7.88
C PRO A 385 10.61 -17.67 -9.14
N PHE A 386 10.56 -16.33 -9.10
CA PHE A 386 10.03 -15.51 -10.20
C PHE A 386 10.97 -15.43 -11.40
N PHE A 387 12.26 -15.26 -11.15
CA PHE A 387 13.27 -15.10 -12.19
C PHE A 387 14.64 -15.63 -11.78
N HIS A 388 15.32 -16.29 -12.71
CA HIS A 388 16.75 -16.53 -12.62
C HIS A 388 17.35 -16.64 -14.02
N PRO A 389 18.53 -16.02 -14.32
CA PRO A 389 19.12 -16.10 -15.65
C PRO A 389 19.37 -17.53 -16.15
N GLY A 390 19.62 -18.46 -15.23
CA GLY A 390 19.86 -19.88 -15.52
C GLY A 390 18.60 -20.76 -15.57
N TYR A 391 17.39 -20.22 -15.34
CA TYR A 391 16.18 -21.02 -15.46
C TYR A 391 15.85 -21.39 -16.91
N PRO A 392 15.14 -22.52 -17.14
CA PRO A 392 14.52 -22.80 -18.43
C PRO A 392 13.71 -21.58 -18.89
N ARG A 393 13.73 -21.30 -20.20
CA ARG A 393 13.00 -20.15 -20.75
C ARG A 393 11.52 -20.23 -20.42
N ALA A 394 10.93 -21.42 -20.51
CA ALA A 394 9.56 -21.69 -20.08
C ALA A 394 9.23 -21.11 -18.70
N VAL A 395 10.12 -21.29 -17.72
CA VAL A 395 9.95 -20.80 -16.35
C VAL A 395 9.99 -19.28 -16.32
N ASN A 396 11.04 -18.67 -16.88
CA ASN A 396 11.21 -17.21 -16.86
C ASN A 396 10.08 -16.48 -17.61
N PHE A 397 9.62 -17.02 -18.75
CA PHE A 397 8.50 -16.44 -19.49
C PHE A 397 7.16 -16.65 -18.76
N GLY A 398 6.94 -17.81 -18.15
CA GLY A 398 5.70 -18.12 -17.43
C GLY A 398 5.56 -17.38 -16.11
N ALA A 399 6.67 -17.15 -15.40
CA ALA A 399 6.70 -16.42 -14.13
C ALA A 399 6.93 -14.92 -14.34
N ALA A 400 8.19 -14.46 -14.37
CA ALA A 400 8.50 -13.03 -14.53
C ALA A 400 7.94 -12.42 -15.83
N GLY A 401 7.90 -13.17 -16.93
CA GLY A 401 7.42 -12.68 -18.22
C GLY A 401 5.93 -12.30 -18.21
N SER A 402 5.08 -13.07 -17.51
CA SER A 402 3.66 -12.73 -17.36
C SER A 402 3.45 -11.51 -16.46
N ILE A 403 4.26 -11.36 -15.41
CA ILE A 403 4.24 -10.18 -14.53
C ILE A 403 4.68 -8.94 -15.32
N MET A 404 5.76 -9.03 -16.08
CA MET A 404 6.22 -7.93 -16.94
C MET A 404 5.15 -7.51 -17.96
N ALA A 405 4.43 -8.48 -18.54
CA ALA A 405 3.35 -8.19 -19.47
C ALA A 405 2.13 -7.57 -18.76
N HIS A 406 1.78 -8.06 -17.56
CA HIS A 406 0.72 -7.50 -16.72
C HIS A 406 0.97 -6.01 -16.44
N GLU A 407 2.17 -5.65 -15.98
CA GLU A 407 2.51 -4.26 -15.67
C GLU A 407 2.45 -3.34 -16.90
N LEU A 408 2.80 -3.85 -18.08
CA LEU A 408 2.68 -3.08 -19.32
C LEU A 408 1.22 -2.79 -19.69
N LEU A 409 0.27 -3.63 -19.29
CA LEU A 409 -1.15 -3.42 -19.58
C LEU A 409 -1.77 -2.34 -18.70
N HIS A 410 -1.18 -2.01 -17.56
CA HIS A 410 -1.59 -0.87 -16.73
C HIS A 410 -1.54 0.47 -17.49
N ILE A 411 -0.67 0.59 -18.51
CA ILE A 411 -0.57 1.77 -19.38
C ILE A 411 -1.92 2.13 -20.01
N PHE A 412 -2.77 1.12 -20.24
CA PHE A 412 -4.01 1.25 -20.98
C PHE A 412 -5.26 1.24 -20.11
N TYR A 413 -5.14 1.24 -18.78
CA TYR A 413 -6.29 1.22 -17.87
C TYR A 413 -7.28 2.34 -18.15
N GLN A 414 -6.79 3.54 -18.49
CA GLN A 414 -7.66 4.66 -18.83
C GLN A 414 -8.54 4.34 -20.05
N LEU A 415 -8.05 3.61 -21.05
CA LEU A 415 -8.84 3.25 -22.24
C LEU A 415 -9.97 2.27 -21.93
N LEU A 416 -9.83 1.46 -20.88
CA LEU A 416 -10.84 0.51 -20.42
C LEU A 416 -11.89 1.15 -19.49
N LEU A 417 -11.69 2.39 -19.04
CA LEU A 417 -12.66 3.08 -18.21
C LEU A 417 -13.76 3.73 -19.07
N PRO A 418 -14.99 3.86 -18.54
CA PRO A 418 -16.08 4.55 -19.25
C PRO A 418 -15.66 5.94 -19.74
N GLY A 419 -15.83 6.21 -21.04
CA GLY A 419 -15.44 7.48 -21.67
C GLY A 419 -13.94 7.68 -21.88
N GLY A 420 -13.12 6.69 -21.53
CA GLY A 420 -11.66 6.78 -21.62
C GLY A 420 -11.07 6.54 -23.00
N CYS A 421 -11.86 6.01 -23.94
CA CYS A 421 -11.49 5.89 -25.34
C CYS A 421 -12.67 6.26 -26.26
N LEU A 422 -12.75 7.53 -26.66
CA LEU A 422 -13.82 8.02 -27.54
C LEU A 422 -13.73 7.49 -28.97
N ALA A 423 -12.51 7.17 -29.42
CA ALA A 423 -12.21 6.69 -30.76
C ALA A 423 -12.24 5.15 -30.89
N CYS A 424 -12.44 4.43 -29.78
CA CYS A 424 -12.53 2.96 -29.76
C CYS A 424 -13.91 2.47 -30.23
N ASP A 425 -13.96 1.22 -30.68
CA ASP A 425 -15.23 0.51 -30.84
C ASP A 425 -15.80 0.18 -29.44
N ASN A 426 -16.67 1.07 -28.96
CA ASN A 426 -17.32 0.94 -27.66
C ASN A 426 -18.15 -0.35 -27.55
N HIS A 427 -18.72 -0.85 -28.64
CA HIS A 427 -19.51 -2.08 -28.60
C HIS A 427 -18.60 -3.29 -28.38
N ALA A 428 -17.52 -3.42 -29.17
CA ALA A 428 -16.54 -4.49 -28.99
C ALA A 428 -15.90 -4.47 -27.60
N LEU A 429 -15.59 -3.27 -27.08
CA LEU A 429 -15.00 -3.10 -25.75
C LEU A 429 -15.99 -3.49 -24.63
N GLN A 430 -17.25 -3.03 -24.71
CA GLN A 430 -18.30 -3.39 -23.74
C GLN A 430 -18.59 -4.89 -23.73
N GLU A 431 -18.65 -5.54 -24.90
CA GLU A 431 -18.83 -6.98 -25.00
C GLU A 431 -17.65 -7.74 -24.37
N ALA A 432 -16.40 -7.30 -24.61
CA ALA A 432 -15.23 -7.89 -23.97
C ALA A 432 -15.26 -7.73 -22.43
N HIS A 433 -15.70 -6.56 -21.94
CA HIS A 433 -15.87 -6.30 -20.50
C HIS A 433 -16.93 -7.22 -19.88
N LEU A 434 -18.11 -7.31 -20.49
CA LEU A 434 -19.21 -8.16 -20.03
C LEU A 434 -18.81 -9.63 -20.05
N CYS A 435 -18.09 -10.06 -21.09
CA CYS A 435 -17.56 -11.41 -21.16
C CYS A 435 -16.64 -11.68 -19.97
N LEU A 436 -15.62 -10.84 -19.74
CA LEU A 436 -14.64 -11.06 -18.69
C LEU A 436 -15.29 -11.07 -17.31
N LYS A 437 -16.24 -10.16 -17.07
CA LYS A 437 -17.00 -10.10 -15.82
C LYS A 437 -17.77 -11.39 -15.57
N ARG A 438 -18.57 -11.85 -16.55
CA ARG A 438 -19.32 -13.11 -16.46
C ARG A 438 -18.40 -14.31 -16.27
N HIS A 439 -17.25 -14.30 -16.94
CA HIS A 439 -16.25 -15.36 -16.87
C HIS A 439 -15.68 -15.52 -15.46
N TYR A 440 -15.29 -14.41 -14.81
CA TYR A 440 -14.78 -14.46 -13.44
C TYR A 440 -15.88 -14.80 -12.42
N ALA A 441 -17.08 -14.25 -12.58
CA ALA A 441 -18.22 -14.52 -11.71
C ALA A 441 -18.69 -15.99 -11.73
N ALA A 442 -18.34 -16.75 -12.77
CA ALA A 442 -18.68 -18.16 -12.89
C ALA A 442 -17.79 -19.11 -12.07
N PHE A 443 -16.65 -18.64 -11.55
CA PHE A 443 -15.78 -19.50 -10.74
C PHE A 443 -16.32 -19.70 -9.32
N PRO A 444 -16.22 -20.93 -8.77
CA PRO A 444 -16.61 -21.18 -7.39
C PRO A 444 -15.65 -20.43 -6.45
N LEU A 445 -16.22 -19.63 -5.55
CA LEU A 445 -15.49 -18.96 -4.48
C LEU A 445 -15.47 -19.85 -3.23
N PRO A 446 -14.33 -19.96 -2.51
CA PRO A 446 -14.31 -20.56 -1.19
C PRO A 446 -15.32 -19.86 -0.27
N SER A 447 -15.97 -20.63 0.61
CA SER A 447 -16.85 -20.07 1.64
C SER A 447 -16.10 -18.96 2.39
N ARG A 448 -16.74 -17.78 2.52
CA ARG A 448 -16.22 -16.54 3.14
C ARG A 448 -15.33 -15.64 2.27
N THR A 449 -15.16 -15.92 0.98
CA THR A 449 -14.48 -14.98 0.05
C THR A 449 -15.53 -14.12 -0.67
N SER A 450 -15.49 -12.81 -0.52
CA SER A 450 -16.25 -11.89 -1.36
C SER A 450 -15.43 -11.53 -2.60
N PHE A 451 -16.08 -11.47 -3.76
CA PHE A 451 -15.50 -11.02 -5.01
C PHE A 451 -16.23 -9.74 -5.44
N ASN A 452 -15.47 -8.69 -5.71
CA ASN A 452 -16.00 -7.43 -6.22
C ASN A 452 -15.49 -7.23 -7.65
N ASP A 453 -16.31 -7.60 -8.62
CA ASP A 453 -15.99 -7.52 -10.05
C ASP A 453 -15.58 -6.10 -10.45
N SER A 454 -16.27 -5.08 -9.94
CA SER A 454 -16.02 -3.69 -10.31
C SER A 454 -14.67 -3.20 -9.80
N LEU A 455 -14.22 -3.71 -8.64
CA LEU A 455 -12.93 -3.38 -8.05
C LEU A 455 -11.77 -4.11 -8.76
N THR A 456 -12.01 -5.35 -9.21
CA THR A 456 -10.96 -6.26 -9.70
C THR A 456 -10.84 -6.34 -11.21
N PHE A 457 -11.78 -5.76 -11.95
CA PHE A 457 -11.87 -5.88 -13.41
C PHE A 457 -10.57 -5.54 -14.15
N LEU A 458 -9.94 -4.40 -13.82
CA LEU A 458 -8.74 -3.95 -14.52
C LEU A 458 -7.56 -4.90 -14.30
N GLU A 459 -7.38 -5.39 -13.07
CA GLU A 459 -6.36 -6.38 -12.72
C GLU A 459 -6.60 -7.73 -13.40
N ASN A 460 -7.86 -8.17 -13.46
CA ASN A 460 -8.26 -9.39 -14.14
C ASN A 460 -7.99 -9.33 -15.65
N ALA A 461 -8.23 -8.16 -16.24
CA ALA A 461 -7.89 -7.89 -17.63
C ALA A 461 -6.38 -7.93 -17.86
N ALA A 462 -5.59 -7.32 -16.98
CA ALA A 462 -4.13 -7.34 -17.05
C ALA A 462 -3.55 -8.75 -16.87
N ASP A 463 -4.08 -9.57 -15.97
CA ASP A 463 -3.63 -10.96 -15.78
C ASP A 463 -3.88 -11.83 -17.03
N VAL A 464 -5.10 -11.75 -17.60
CA VAL A 464 -5.47 -12.52 -18.80
C VAL A 464 -4.62 -12.10 -19.99
N GLY A 465 -4.47 -10.79 -20.21
CA GLY A 465 -3.62 -10.27 -21.28
C GLY A 465 -2.14 -10.58 -21.06
N GLY A 466 -1.66 -10.44 -19.82
CA GLY A 466 -0.27 -10.65 -19.44
C GLY A 466 0.19 -12.08 -19.72
N LEU A 467 -0.60 -13.08 -19.32
CA LEU A 467 -0.34 -14.47 -19.64
C LEU A 467 -0.35 -14.74 -21.15
N ALA A 468 -1.31 -14.17 -21.89
CA ALA A 468 -1.42 -14.35 -23.33
C ALA A 468 -0.22 -13.76 -24.09
N ILE A 469 0.22 -12.55 -23.72
CA ILE A 469 1.39 -11.89 -24.30
C ILE A 469 2.67 -12.67 -23.98
N ALA A 470 2.84 -13.11 -22.73
CA ALA A 470 3.99 -13.91 -22.33
C ALA A 470 4.08 -15.23 -23.11
N LEU A 471 2.94 -15.92 -23.28
CA LEU A 471 2.86 -17.16 -24.05
C LEU A 471 3.14 -16.92 -25.55
N GLN A 472 2.59 -15.86 -26.13
CA GLN A 472 2.87 -15.46 -27.52
C GLN A 472 4.36 -15.21 -27.72
N THR A 473 4.99 -14.50 -26.79
CA THR A 473 6.42 -14.18 -26.83
C THR A 473 7.27 -15.45 -26.71
N TYR A 474 6.95 -16.32 -25.75
CA TYR A 474 7.61 -17.61 -25.59
C TYR A 474 7.49 -18.49 -26.84
N SER A 475 6.29 -18.58 -27.41
CA SER A 475 6.03 -19.35 -28.63
C SER A 475 6.84 -18.82 -29.83
N LYS A 476 6.91 -17.50 -30.00
CA LYS A 476 7.75 -16.86 -31.04
C LYS A 476 9.24 -17.12 -30.80
N ARG A 477 9.67 -17.17 -29.55
CA ARG A 477 11.06 -17.49 -29.18
C ARG A 477 11.43 -18.92 -29.56
N LEU A 478 10.53 -19.88 -29.33
CA LEU A 478 10.70 -21.30 -29.71
C LEU A 478 10.90 -21.48 -31.22
N LEU A 479 10.27 -20.63 -32.05
CA LEU A 479 10.45 -20.67 -33.51
C LEU A 479 11.84 -20.19 -33.96
N ARG A 480 12.52 -19.36 -33.14
CA ARG A 480 13.80 -18.72 -33.48
C ARG A 480 15.02 -19.40 -32.84
N HIS A 481 14.82 -20.20 -31.79
CA HIS A 481 15.88 -20.84 -31.02
C HIS A 481 15.56 -22.33 -30.85
N HIS A 482 16.43 -23.19 -31.35
CA HIS A 482 16.26 -24.65 -31.20
C HIS A 482 16.70 -25.11 -29.80
N GLY A 483 16.00 -26.13 -29.28
CA GLY A 483 16.28 -26.75 -27.98
C GLY A 483 15.69 -26.01 -26.79
N GLU A 484 15.00 -26.72 -25.89
CA GLU A 484 14.52 -26.23 -24.60
C GLU A 484 15.08 -27.09 -23.47
N THR A 485 15.31 -26.47 -22.31
CA THR A 485 15.71 -27.22 -21.12
C THR A 485 14.50 -27.98 -20.58
N VAL A 486 14.56 -29.31 -20.64
CA VAL A 486 13.61 -30.18 -19.95
C VAL A 486 14.11 -30.37 -18.51
N LEU A 487 13.21 -30.24 -17.54
CA LEU A 487 13.55 -30.47 -16.15
C LEU A 487 13.51 -31.98 -15.87
N PRO A 488 14.64 -32.62 -15.51
CA PRO A 488 14.64 -34.04 -15.19
C PRO A 488 13.71 -34.31 -14.01
N SER A 489 13.05 -35.46 -14.01
CA SER A 489 12.09 -35.89 -12.97
C SER A 489 10.75 -35.13 -12.93
N LEU A 490 10.54 -34.19 -13.85
CA LEU A 490 9.23 -33.58 -14.10
C LEU A 490 8.73 -34.09 -15.46
N ASP A 491 7.73 -34.98 -15.44
CA ASP A 491 7.06 -35.48 -16.65
C ASP A 491 6.13 -34.39 -17.25
N LEU A 492 6.71 -33.23 -17.55
CA LEU A 492 6.05 -32.05 -18.10
C LEU A 492 6.86 -31.51 -19.27
N SER A 493 6.18 -31.25 -20.38
CA SER A 493 6.74 -30.51 -21.51
C SER A 493 7.11 -29.07 -21.11
N PRO A 494 8.05 -28.41 -21.82
CA PRO A 494 8.36 -27.00 -21.61
C PRO A 494 7.12 -26.09 -21.62
N GLN A 495 6.12 -26.38 -22.45
CA GLN A 495 4.87 -25.61 -22.48
C GLN A 495 4.01 -25.82 -21.23
N GLN A 496 3.97 -27.03 -20.67
CA GLN A 496 3.31 -27.27 -19.39
C GLN A 496 4.09 -26.62 -18.23
N ILE A 497 5.42 -26.62 -18.28
CA ILE A 497 6.28 -25.92 -17.32
C ILE A 497 5.96 -24.42 -17.32
N PHE A 498 5.79 -23.79 -18.49
CA PHE A 498 5.39 -22.37 -18.58
C PHE A 498 4.12 -22.07 -17.75
N PHE A 499 3.03 -22.83 -17.95
CA PHE A 499 1.79 -22.60 -17.20
C PHE A 499 1.91 -22.95 -15.72
N ARG A 500 2.70 -23.98 -15.38
CA ARG A 500 2.96 -24.33 -13.98
C ARG A 500 3.74 -23.23 -13.27
N SER A 501 4.76 -22.66 -13.91
CA SER A 501 5.54 -21.56 -13.35
C SER A 501 4.68 -20.32 -13.12
N TYR A 502 3.80 -19.99 -14.08
CA TYR A 502 2.77 -18.96 -13.89
C TYR A 502 1.90 -19.21 -12.65
N ALA A 503 1.32 -20.40 -12.54
CA ALA A 503 0.43 -20.73 -11.42
C ALA A 503 1.16 -20.72 -10.07
N GLN A 504 2.42 -21.17 -10.03
CA GLN A 504 3.23 -21.24 -8.81
C GLN A 504 3.56 -19.86 -8.23
N VAL A 505 3.85 -18.87 -9.07
CA VAL A 505 4.13 -17.51 -8.60
C VAL A 505 2.89 -16.78 -8.09
N MET A 506 1.69 -17.26 -8.45
CA MET A 506 0.42 -16.77 -7.92
C MET A 506 0.03 -17.45 -6.60
N CYS A 507 0.76 -18.45 -6.11
CA CYS A 507 0.45 -19.10 -4.84
C CYS A 507 0.70 -18.16 -3.65
N ARG A 508 -0.39 -17.68 -3.02
CA ARG A 508 -0.36 -16.88 -1.80
C ARG A 508 -1.36 -17.42 -0.78
N LYS A 509 -1.01 -17.34 0.52
CA LYS A 509 -2.00 -17.57 1.60
C LYS A 509 -2.95 -16.37 1.69
N PRO A 510 -4.25 -16.57 1.95
CA PRO A 510 -5.19 -15.47 2.17
C PRO A 510 -4.68 -14.50 3.24
N SER A 511 -4.79 -13.20 2.98
CA SER A 511 -4.41 -12.14 3.91
C SER A 511 -5.66 -11.38 4.35
N PRO A 512 -5.73 -10.92 5.61
CA PRO A 512 -6.83 -10.06 6.04
C PRO A 512 -6.88 -8.69 5.32
N GLN A 513 -5.84 -8.32 4.55
CA GLN A 513 -5.86 -7.15 3.67
C GLN A 513 -6.57 -7.41 2.32
N ASP A 514 -6.93 -8.67 2.01
CA ASP A 514 -7.52 -9.06 0.73
C ASP A 514 -8.86 -8.36 0.45
N SER A 515 -9.57 -7.87 1.47
CA SER A 515 -10.86 -7.15 1.32
C SER A 515 -10.72 -5.78 0.65
N HIS A 516 -9.52 -5.20 0.65
CA HIS A 516 -9.20 -3.92 0.00
C HIS A 516 -8.23 -4.08 -1.18
N ASP A 517 -7.88 -5.33 -1.51
CA ASP A 517 -7.00 -5.64 -2.64
C ASP A 517 -7.76 -5.40 -3.95
N THR A 518 -7.16 -4.63 -4.86
CA THR A 518 -7.70 -4.44 -6.22
C THR A 518 -7.54 -5.70 -7.05
N HIS A 519 -6.72 -6.65 -6.63
CA HIS A 519 -6.57 -7.91 -7.33
C HIS A 519 -7.62 -8.92 -6.90
N SER A 520 -7.97 -9.79 -7.84
CA SER A 520 -8.73 -10.99 -7.49
C SER A 520 -7.98 -11.87 -6.49
N PRO A 521 -8.72 -12.67 -5.70
CA PRO A 521 -8.12 -13.73 -4.88
C PRO A 521 -7.14 -14.60 -5.69
N PRO A 522 -6.06 -15.11 -5.08
CA PRO A 522 -5.01 -15.87 -5.79
C PRO A 522 -5.51 -17.00 -6.69
N HIS A 523 -6.54 -17.74 -6.26
CA HIS A 523 -7.11 -18.83 -7.06
C HIS A 523 -7.78 -18.34 -8.36
N LEU A 524 -8.44 -17.18 -8.34
CA LEU A 524 -9.05 -16.57 -9.52
C LEU A 524 -7.99 -15.99 -10.47
N ARG A 525 -6.89 -15.44 -9.94
CA ARG A 525 -5.74 -15.00 -10.74
C ARG A 525 -5.05 -16.15 -11.48
N VAL A 526 -5.24 -17.39 -11.01
CA VAL A 526 -4.83 -18.60 -11.74
C VAL A 526 -5.92 -19.06 -12.70
N HIS A 527 -7.15 -19.25 -12.21
CA HIS A 527 -8.23 -19.85 -13.02
C HIS A 527 -8.67 -18.99 -14.20
N GLY A 528 -8.80 -17.67 -14.01
CA GLY A 528 -9.24 -16.74 -15.06
C GLY A 528 -8.31 -16.79 -16.28
N PRO A 529 -7.03 -16.43 -16.14
CA PRO A 529 -6.07 -16.43 -17.25
C PRO A 529 -5.86 -17.79 -17.91
N LEU A 530 -5.79 -18.88 -17.13
CA LEU A 530 -5.60 -20.23 -17.68
C LEU A 530 -6.81 -20.68 -18.51
N SER A 531 -8.02 -20.45 -18.03
CA SER A 531 -9.26 -20.82 -18.74
C SER A 531 -9.52 -19.95 -19.98
N SER A 532 -9.07 -18.69 -19.97
CA SER A 532 -9.11 -17.80 -21.13
C SER A 532 -8.05 -18.13 -22.19
N THR A 533 -7.07 -19.00 -21.88
CA THR A 533 -5.94 -19.32 -22.78
C THR A 533 -6.11 -20.70 -23.43
N PRO A 534 -6.49 -20.80 -24.72
CA PRO A 534 -6.73 -22.07 -25.42
C PRO A 534 -5.60 -23.09 -25.34
N ALA A 535 -4.37 -22.58 -25.38
CA ALA A 535 -3.18 -23.40 -25.36
C ALA A 535 -3.05 -24.22 -24.06
N PHE A 536 -3.48 -23.68 -22.92
CA PHE A 536 -3.45 -24.40 -21.65
C PHE A 536 -4.27 -25.69 -21.75
N ALA A 537 -5.54 -25.58 -22.13
CA ALA A 537 -6.43 -26.72 -22.29
C ALA A 537 -5.88 -27.77 -23.28
N ARG A 538 -5.20 -27.33 -24.34
CA ARG A 538 -4.54 -28.22 -25.32
C ARG A 538 -3.36 -28.98 -24.72
N TYR A 539 -2.45 -28.29 -24.02
CA TYR A 539 -1.24 -28.92 -23.46
C TYR A 539 -1.55 -29.81 -22.25
N PHE A 540 -2.60 -29.52 -21.49
CA PHE A 540 -3.06 -30.34 -20.37
C PHE A 540 -4.22 -31.29 -20.72
N ARG A 541 -4.63 -31.34 -21.99
CA ARG A 541 -5.71 -32.21 -22.51
C ARG A 541 -7.01 -32.09 -21.70
N CYS A 542 -7.37 -30.87 -21.33
CA CYS A 542 -8.59 -30.61 -20.56
C CYS A 542 -9.84 -30.91 -21.39
N ALA A 543 -10.80 -31.65 -20.83
CA ALA A 543 -12.08 -31.93 -21.47
C ALA A 543 -12.85 -30.63 -21.78
N ARG A 544 -13.59 -30.60 -22.91
CA ARG A 544 -14.44 -29.45 -23.25
C ARG A 544 -15.54 -29.28 -22.20
N GLY A 545 -15.76 -28.05 -21.75
CA GLY A 545 -16.73 -27.73 -20.70
C GLY A 545 -16.20 -27.94 -19.28
N ALA A 546 -14.97 -28.42 -19.10
CA ALA A 546 -14.31 -28.41 -17.81
C ALA A 546 -14.08 -26.96 -17.33
N LEU A 547 -13.89 -26.77 -16.03
CA LEU A 547 -13.71 -25.45 -15.39
C LEU A 547 -12.63 -24.59 -16.08
N LEU A 548 -11.50 -25.21 -16.45
CA LEU A 548 -10.38 -24.54 -17.13
C LEU A 548 -10.40 -24.71 -18.67
N ASN A 549 -11.50 -25.20 -19.23
CA ASN A 549 -11.73 -25.27 -20.67
C ASN A 549 -13.19 -24.99 -21.02
N PRO A 550 -13.69 -23.77 -20.71
CA PRO A 550 -15.06 -23.39 -21.00
C PRO A 550 -15.32 -23.33 -22.51
N SER A 551 -16.60 -23.49 -22.90
CA SER A 551 -17.02 -23.47 -24.30
C SER A 551 -16.91 -22.10 -24.97
N SER A 552 -16.98 -21.03 -24.18
CA SER A 552 -16.75 -19.64 -24.60
C SER A 552 -15.51 -19.09 -23.90
N ARG A 553 -14.78 -18.21 -24.59
CA ARG A 553 -13.61 -17.53 -24.05
C ARG A 553 -13.69 -16.05 -24.35
N CYS A 554 -13.18 -15.25 -23.42
CA CYS A 554 -13.12 -13.81 -23.56
C CYS A 554 -11.79 -13.38 -24.16
N GLN A 555 -11.83 -12.41 -25.05
CA GLN A 555 -10.65 -11.81 -25.65
C GLN A 555 -10.78 -10.28 -25.55
N LEU A 556 -9.94 -9.68 -24.72
CA LEU A 556 -9.82 -8.22 -24.59
C LEU A 556 -8.50 -7.77 -25.20
N TRP A 557 -7.38 -8.29 -24.69
CA TRP A 557 -6.04 -7.99 -25.17
C TRP A 557 -5.62 -8.87 -26.34
#